data_AF-A0A6L2J4D5-F1
#
_entry.id   AF-A0A6L2J4D5-F1
#
_cell.length_a   1.000
_cell.length_b   1.000
_cell.length_c   1.000
_cell.angle_alpha   90.00
_cell.angle_beta   90.00
_cell.angle_gamma   90.00
#
_symmetry.space_group_name_H-M   'P 1'
#
loop_
_entity.id
_entity.type
_entity.pdbx_description
1 polymer ?
#
loop_
_entity_poly.entity_id
_entity_poly.type
_entity_poly.pdbx_seq_one_letter_code
_entity_poly.pdbx_strand_id
1 'polypeptide(L)'
;MAYIEEIAKDAKIIKIEDQLLVLIKRQVKNELMLEEMFRDPCEEVSKFVKESEDVAKEVERLSCKDVGKEIVRLLRRGQKSDLYKMTRLQMMVNESYLSVREKQTFVSKMNLWTIC
;
A
#
# COMPACT_ATOMS: atom_id res chain seq x y z
N MET A 1 42.80 23.18 -18.94
CA MET A 1 42.70 21.94 -18.14
C MET A 1 41.49 21.96 -17.22
N ALA A 2 41.27 22.98 -16.40
CA ALA A 2 40.12 23.08 -15.49
C ALA A 2 38.73 22.85 -16.15
N TYR A 3 38.51 23.39 -17.35
CA TYR A 3 37.23 23.27 -18.06
C TYR A 3 36.88 21.85 -18.54
N ILE A 4 37.87 21.05 -18.93
CA ILE A 4 37.63 19.66 -19.39
C ILE A 4 37.31 18.75 -18.21
N GLU A 5 37.95 18.99 -17.06
CA GLU A 5 37.66 18.27 -15.81
C GLU A 5 36.26 18.57 -15.27
N GLU A 6 35.77 19.79 -15.47
CA GLU A 6 34.43 20.22 -15.10
C GLU A 6 33.36 19.51 -15.95
N ILE A 7 33.50 19.55 -17.29
CA ILE A 7 32.62 18.80 -18.22
C ILE A 7 32.61 17.30 -17.91
N ALA A 8 33.77 16.72 -17.58
CA ALA A 8 33.87 15.31 -17.24
C ALA A 8 33.18 14.94 -15.91
N LYS A 9 33.08 15.89 -14.95
CA LYS A 9 32.30 15.71 -13.72
C LYS A 9 30.82 15.80 -14.00
N ASP A 10 30.39 16.78 -14.78
CA ASP A 10 28.98 16.96 -15.15
C ASP A 10 28.44 15.75 -15.93
N ALA A 11 29.22 15.23 -16.89
CA ALA A 11 28.86 14.02 -17.62
C ALA A 11 28.69 12.79 -16.72
N LYS A 12 29.45 12.68 -15.62
CA LYS A 12 29.30 11.61 -14.62
C LYS A 12 28.05 11.82 -13.77
N ILE A 13 27.73 13.07 -13.39
CA ILE A 13 26.53 13.42 -12.64
C ILE A 13 25.28 13.04 -13.44
N ILE A 14 25.21 13.43 -14.72
CA ILE A 14 24.10 13.11 -15.63
C ILE A 14 23.89 11.58 -15.73
N LYS A 15 24.99 10.82 -15.87
CA LYS A 15 24.92 9.34 -15.93
C LYS A 15 24.38 8.73 -14.63
N ILE A 16 24.69 9.32 -13.47
CA ILE A 16 24.17 8.88 -12.17
C ILE A 16 22.68 9.22 -12.05
N GLU A 17 22.28 10.41 -12.49
CA GLU A 17 20.88 10.84 -12.52
C GLU A 17 20.02 9.92 -13.40
N ASP A 18 20.51 9.54 -14.58
CA ASP A 18 19.84 8.59 -15.47
C ASP A 18 19.65 7.21 -14.83
N GLN A 19 20.69 6.70 -14.14
CA GLN A 19 20.61 5.43 -13.42
C GLN A 19 19.61 5.49 -12.27
N LEU A 20 19.62 6.57 -11.50
CA LEU A 20 18.68 6.82 -10.42
C LEU A 20 17.24 6.88 -10.94
N LEU A 21 17.02 7.56 -12.07
CA LEU A 21 15.72 7.66 -12.73
C LEU A 21 15.15 6.30 -13.11
N VAL A 22 15.98 5.41 -13.66
CA VAL A 22 15.59 4.03 -14.01
C VAL A 22 15.21 3.24 -12.76
N LEU A 23 15.98 3.36 -11.67
CA LEU A 23 15.69 2.66 -10.41
C LEU A 23 14.37 3.13 -9.79
N ILE A 24 14.13 4.43 -9.74
CA ILE A 24 12.88 4.99 -9.18
C ILE A 24 11.68 4.56 -10.02
N LYS A 25 11.77 4.60 -11.35
CA LYS A 25 10.70 4.12 -12.25
C LYS A 25 10.37 2.64 -12.00
N ARG A 26 11.38 1.80 -11.78
CA ARG A 26 11.17 0.37 -11.44
C ARG A 26 10.51 0.19 -10.08
N GLN A 27 10.94 0.94 -9.06
CA GLN A 27 10.32 0.89 -7.73
C GLN A 27 8.85 1.30 -7.78
N VAL A 28 8.52 2.41 -8.46
CA VAL A 28 7.14 2.86 -8.66
C VAL A 28 6.29 1.77 -9.31
N LYS A 29 6.79 1.13 -10.37
CA LYS A 29 6.07 0.05 -11.05
C LYS A 29 5.78 -1.13 -10.12
N ASN A 30 6.78 -1.55 -9.33
CA ASN A 30 6.62 -2.67 -8.40
C ASN A 30 5.61 -2.34 -7.28
N GLU A 31 5.67 -1.12 -6.74
CA GLU A 31 4.75 -0.65 -5.70
C GLU A 31 3.30 -0.57 -6.21
N LEU A 32 3.09 -0.10 -7.45
CA LEU A 32 1.76 -0.09 -8.08
C LEU A 32 1.22 -1.51 -8.28
N MET A 33 2.06 -2.45 -8.73
CA MET A 33 1.63 -3.85 -8.86
C MET A 33 1.24 -4.46 -7.50
N LEU A 34 2.00 -4.16 -6.45
CA LEU A 34 1.65 -4.61 -5.09
C LEU A 34 0.35 -3.98 -4.62
N GLU A 35 0.14 -2.69 -4.84
CA GLU A 35 -1.12 -2.00 -4.51
C GLU A 35 -2.32 -2.67 -5.17
N GLU A 36 -2.21 -2.97 -6.47
CA GLU A 36 -3.25 -3.66 -7.23
C GLU A 36 -3.52 -5.07 -6.69
N MET A 37 -2.46 -5.84 -6.40
CA MET A 37 -2.59 -7.19 -5.82
C MET A 37 -3.26 -7.19 -4.44
N PHE A 38 -3.09 -6.15 -3.63
CA PHE A 38 -3.68 -6.08 -2.30
C PHE A 38 -5.09 -5.48 -2.27
N ARG A 39 -5.54 -4.85 -3.36
CA ARG A 39 -6.84 -4.19 -3.44
C ARG A 39 -8.01 -5.18 -3.28
N ASP A 40 -8.06 -6.19 -4.13
CA ASP A 40 -9.17 -7.16 -4.13
C ASP A 40 -9.22 -7.97 -2.83
N PRO A 41 -8.09 -8.50 -2.29
CA PRO A 41 -8.10 -9.18 -0.99
C PRO A 41 -8.55 -8.27 0.15
N CYS A 42 -8.24 -6.97 0.10
CA CYS A 42 -8.75 -6.03 1.10
C CYS A 42 -10.28 -5.92 1.00
N GLU A 43 -10.85 -5.71 -0.19
CA GLU A 43 -12.30 -5.66 -0.37
C GLU A 43 -13.00 -6.95 0.08
N GLU A 44 -12.46 -8.12 -0.25
CA GLU A 44 -13.01 -9.40 0.17
C GLU A 44 -13.02 -9.57 1.69
N VAL A 45 -11.93 -9.21 2.37
CA VAL A 45 -11.86 -9.25 3.83
C VAL A 45 -12.86 -8.27 4.45
N SER A 46 -13.02 -7.07 3.88
CA SER A 46 -14.01 -6.10 4.36
C SER A 46 -15.43 -6.68 4.31
N LYS A 47 -15.77 -7.30 3.17
CA LYS A 47 -17.07 -7.95 2.97
C LYS A 47 -17.28 -9.10 3.96
N PHE A 48 -16.28 -9.96 4.13
CA PHE A 48 -16.33 -11.07 5.08
C PHE A 48 -16.54 -10.60 6.53
N VAL A 49 -15.84 -9.55 6.96
CA VAL A 49 -16.01 -8.98 8.31
C VAL A 49 -17.45 -8.51 8.50
N LYS A 50 -18.03 -7.84 7.50
CA LYS A 50 -19.42 -7.36 7.54
C LYS A 50 -20.43 -8.51 7.60
N GLU A 51 -20.29 -9.52 6.74
CA GLU A 51 -21.16 -10.71 6.73
C GLU A 51 -21.11 -11.46 8.07
N SER A 52 -19.91 -11.61 8.65
CA SER A 52 -19.73 -12.23 9.97
C SER A 52 -20.43 -11.43 11.09
N GLU A 53 -20.52 -10.10 10.96
CA GLU A 53 -21.16 -9.24 11.96
C GLU A 53 -22.69 -9.40 11.90
N ASP A 54 -23.23 -9.50 10.70
CA ASP A 54 -24.63 -9.76 10.46
C ASP A 54 -25.04 -11.15 10.98
N VAL A 55 -24.19 -12.17 10.75
CA VAL A 55 -24.39 -13.51 11.34
C VAL A 55 -24.36 -13.46 12.86
N ALA A 56 -23.40 -12.76 13.46
CA ALA A 56 -23.32 -12.64 14.91
C ALA A 56 -24.57 -11.97 15.51
N LYS A 57 -25.11 -10.92 14.87
CA LYS A 57 -26.35 -10.26 15.28
C LYS A 57 -27.55 -11.21 15.18
N GLU A 58 -27.64 -11.98 14.10
CA GLU A 58 -28.75 -12.92 13.91
C GLU A 58 -28.70 -14.09 14.90
N VAL A 59 -27.51 -14.62 15.20
CA VAL A 59 -27.33 -15.64 16.24
C VAL A 59 -27.72 -15.10 17.62
N GLU A 60 -27.35 -13.86 17.95
CA GLU A 60 -27.73 -13.22 19.22
C GLU A 60 -29.24 -13.01 19.31
N ARG A 61 -29.91 -12.68 18.19
CA ARG A 61 -31.38 -12.57 18.11
C ARG A 61 -32.08 -13.91 18.28
N LEU A 62 -31.57 -14.96 17.65
CA LEU A 62 -32.21 -16.29 17.62
C LEU A 62 -31.92 -17.13 18.86
N SER A 63 -30.79 -16.90 19.55
CA SER A 63 -30.35 -17.74 20.66
C SER A 63 -30.47 -17.06 22.02
N CYS A 64 -31.49 -17.43 22.80
CA CYS A 64 -31.55 -17.13 24.24
C CYS A 64 -30.67 -18.07 25.11
N LYS A 65 -29.91 -19.01 24.52
CA LYS A 65 -29.08 -19.98 25.24
C LYS A 65 -27.61 -19.55 25.31
N ASP A 66 -26.93 -19.97 26.39
CA ASP A 66 -25.52 -19.64 26.64
C ASP A 66 -24.57 -20.12 25.52
N VAL A 67 -24.93 -21.20 24.81
CA VAL A 67 -24.17 -21.68 23.64
C VAL A 67 -24.14 -20.62 22.51
N GLY A 68 -25.25 -19.94 22.23
CA GLY A 68 -25.26 -18.87 21.23
C GLY A 68 -24.47 -17.64 21.67
N LYS A 69 -24.49 -17.31 22.97
CA LYS A 69 -23.67 -16.22 23.52
C LYS A 69 -22.18 -16.51 23.35
N GLU A 70 -21.73 -17.75 23.58
CA GLU A 70 -20.33 -18.13 23.41
C GLU A 70 -19.92 -18.13 21.92
N ILE A 71 -20.79 -18.60 21.02
CA ILE A 71 -20.56 -18.51 19.57
C ILE A 71 -20.41 -17.05 19.13
N VAL A 72 -21.32 -16.16 19.54
CA VAL A 72 -21.26 -14.73 19.24
C VAL A 72 -19.97 -14.11 19.80
N ARG A 73 -19.55 -14.51 21.00
CA ARG A 73 -18.31 -14.02 21.61
C ARG A 73 -17.07 -14.43 20.83
N LEU A 74 -17.01 -15.69 20.37
CA LEU A 74 -15.91 -16.21 19.55
C LEU A 74 -15.86 -15.52 18.18
N LEU A 75 -17.00 -15.35 17.53
CA LEU A 75 -17.11 -14.62 16.25
C LEU A 75 -16.61 -13.18 16.40
N ARG A 76 -17.11 -12.43 17.39
CA ARG A 76 -16.68 -11.05 17.66
C ARG A 76 -15.18 -10.94 17.95
N ARG A 77 -14.59 -11.91 18.65
CA ARG A 77 -13.13 -11.95 18.89
C ARG A 77 -12.34 -12.16 17.60
N GLY A 78 -12.76 -13.10 16.76
CA GLY A 78 -12.14 -13.35 15.45
C GLY A 78 -12.19 -12.10 14.57
N GLN A 79 -13.38 -11.52 14.42
CA GLN A 79 -13.60 -10.29 13.65
C GLN A 79 -12.74 -9.13 14.12
N LYS A 80 -12.61 -8.93 15.45
CA LYS A 80 -11.76 -7.86 15.98
C LYS A 80 -10.29 -8.05 15.60
N SER A 81 -9.80 -9.29 15.58
CA SER A 81 -8.44 -9.60 15.13
C SER A 81 -8.27 -9.32 13.64
N ASP A 82 -9.25 -9.72 12.82
CA ASP A 82 -9.17 -9.55 11.37
C ASP A 82 -9.32 -8.08 10.94
N LEU A 83 -10.19 -7.32 11.62
CA LEU A 83 -10.31 -5.88 11.43
C LEU A 83 -8.99 -5.16 11.75
N TYR A 84 -8.28 -5.59 12.80
CA TYR A 84 -6.96 -5.03 13.14
C TYR A 84 -5.91 -5.32 12.05
N LYS A 85 -5.84 -6.57 11.57
CA LYS A 85 -4.94 -6.94 10.46
C LYS A 85 -5.26 -6.14 9.20
N MET A 86 -6.55 -5.98 8.89
CA MET A 86 -6.99 -5.24 7.72
C MET A 86 -6.67 -3.75 7.82
N THR A 87 -6.89 -3.14 8.98
CA THR A 87 -6.50 -1.74 9.23
C THR A 87 -5.01 -1.54 9.00
N ARG A 88 -4.17 -2.49 9.46
CA ARG A 88 -2.73 -2.46 9.23
C ARG A 88 -2.37 -2.61 7.75
N LEU A 89 -3.03 -3.51 7.02
CA LEU A 89 -2.85 -3.65 5.56
C LEU A 89 -3.20 -2.35 4.84
N GLN A 90 -4.34 -1.73 5.18
CA GLN A 90 -4.76 -0.45 4.60
C GLN A 90 -3.73 0.66 4.85
N MET A 91 -3.15 0.73 6.06
CA MET A 91 -2.08 1.70 6.36
C MET A 91 -0.86 1.48 5.47
N MET A 92 -0.40 0.23 5.32
CA MET A 92 0.75 -0.09 4.46
C MET A 92 0.47 0.24 2.99
N VAL A 93 -0.74 -0.03 2.50
CA VAL A 93 -1.17 0.36 1.15
C VAL A 93 -1.16 1.89 0.98
N ASN A 94 -1.68 2.63 1.95
CA ASN A 94 -1.70 4.09 1.92
C ASN A 94 -0.28 4.70 1.97
N GLU A 95 0.62 4.15 2.80
CA GLU A 95 2.03 4.55 2.84
C GLU A 95 2.74 4.29 1.50
N SER A 96 2.48 3.13 0.90
CA SER A 96 2.98 2.79 -0.44
C SER A 96 2.47 3.80 -1.49
N TYR A 97 1.18 4.12 -1.47
CA TYR A 97 0.57 5.10 -2.39
C TYR A 97 1.22 6.49 -2.28
N LEU A 98 1.45 6.98 -1.05
CA LEU A 98 2.15 8.25 -0.82
C LEU A 98 3.59 8.20 -1.36
N SER A 99 4.31 7.10 -1.09
CA SER A 99 5.68 6.93 -1.59
C SER A 99 5.74 6.92 -3.12
N VAL A 100 4.80 6.26 -3.78
CA VAL A 100 4.67 6.26 -5.25
C VAL A 100 4.46 7.69 -5.77
N ARG A 101 3.56 8.45 -5.16
CA ARG A 101 3.27 9.83 -5.57
C ARG A 101 4.48 10.75 -5.43
N GLU A 102 5.23 10.63 -4.33
CA GLU A 102 6.48 11.37 -4.13
C GLU A 102 7.52 11.02 -5.19
N LYS A 103 7.73 9.73 -5.46
CA LYS A 103 8.64 9.26 -6.52
C LYS A 103 8.22 9.76 -7.90
N GLN A 104 6.93 9.71 -8.24
CA GLN A 104 6.42 10.25 -9.50
C GLN A 104 6.67 11.76 -9.61
N THR A 105 6.50 12.50 -8.53
CA THR A 105 6.79 13.94 -8.46
C THR A 105 8.28 14.22 -8.67
N PHE A 106 9.15 13.45 -8.02
CA PHE A 106 10.60 13.53 -8.19
C PHE A 106 11.01 13.25 -9.65
N VAL A 107 10.50 12.17 -10.25
CA VAL A 107 10.71 11.81 -11.66
C VAL A 107 10.27 12.94 -12.59
N SER A 108 9.12 13.55 -12.32
CA SER A 108 8.58 14.66 -13.13
C SER A 108 9.47 15.89 -13.09
N LYS A 109 10.02 16.23 -11.91
CA LYS A 109 10.97 17.35 -11.76
C LYS A 109 12.30 17.09 -12.47
N MET A 110 12.84 15.86 -12.38
CA MET A 110 14.07 15.48 -13.08
C MET A 110 13.92 15.58 -14.60
N ASN A 111 12.79 15.09 -15.14
CA ASN A 111 12.50 15.18 -16.59
C ASN A 111 12.38 16.64 -17.07
N LEU A 112 11.89 17.56 -16.24
CA LEU A 112 11.83 18.99 -16.56
C LEU A 112 13.22 19.64 -16.58
N TRP A 113 14.12 19.20 -15.69
CA TRP A 113 15.51 19.68 -15.68
C TRP A 113 16.34 19.17 -16.86
N THR A 114 16.01 18.03 -17.45
CA THR A 114 16.69 17.51 -18.64
C THR A 114 16.29 18.22 -19.95
N ILE A 115 15.30 19.11 -19.92
CA ILE A 115 14.81 19.90 -21.07
C ILE A 115 15.40 21.33 -21.09
N CYS A 116 16.09 21.75 -20.02
CA CYS A 116 16.84 23.03 -19.96
C CYS A 116 18.32 22.81 -20.30
#